data_AF-A0A813BCR6-F1
#
_entry.id   AF-A0A813BCR6-F1
#
_cell.length_a   1.000
_cell.length_b   1.000
_cell.length_c   1.000
_cell.angle_alpha   90.00
_cell.angle_beta   90.00
_cell.angle_gamma   90.00
#
_symmetry.space_group_name_H-M   'P 1'
#
loop_
_entity.id
_entity.type
_entity.pdbx_description
1 polymer ?
#
loop_
_entity_poly.entity_id
_entity_poly.type
_entity_poly.pdbx_seq_one_letter_code
_entity_poly.pdbx_strand_id
1 'polypeptide(L)'
;MAVSVRLRSQSRYDAFLCHHKAGAGALCRFFKLIVHKYGRMNIFLDSDELDDLARIFEIVSSDTRCLVAVLTPELLQRMWCAGEMTSARKYGIPIIPLYCDGFAFPDEDCINKIESVWTEEQQYTLTSHGIAIEDIKATYRHVSTLEGYALSRHSSLEEQERLVLDVAAAVLRGARRAEVAAQGSVSSARILLCSSEREPEAISTVLILQQMVQQQLRIATFRVRSLKDIAAANSASFALVLLSQGVLEDPDFALQIGQMRAQGLSFVPVNDGTFQFPPPDFYMQVEEVGVAGLGPNAGRSLAKAYQALLGILALPLTPHASSGILERQVTQICQRFGNLEDLLERRPSPARLQGLVTSAPPCLCQDAVQSVHQQNHHRRRGRRR
;
A
#
# COMPACT_ATOMS: atom_id res chain seq x y z
N MET A 1 47.67 -5.77 19.19
CA MET A 1 46.75 -4.91 18.41
C MET A 1 45.54 -4.60 19.27
N ALA A 2 45.40 -3.36 19.73
CA ALA A 2 44.25 -2.93 20.51
C ALA A 2 43.06 -2.69 19.58
N VAL A 3 42.00 -3.49 19.72
CA VAL A 3 40.73 -3.26 19.04
C VAL A 3 40.07 -2.07 19.72
N SER A 4 40.19 -0.90 19.09
CA SER A 4 39.39 0.28 19.46
C SER A 4 37.94 -0.02 19.09
N VAL A 5 37.15 -0.49 20.06
CA VAL A 5 35.70 -0.46 19.96
C VAL A 5 35.33 1.02 19.98
N ARG A 6 35.17 1.62 18.80
CA ARG A 6 34.51 2.93 18.69
C ARG A 6 33.15 2.78 19.34
N LEU A 7 33.00 3.36 20.53
CA LEU A 7 31.71 3.65 21.13
C LEU A 7 30.95 4.52 20.12
N ARG A 8 30.12 3.90 19.28
CA ARG A 8 29.20 4.67 18.44
C ARG A 8 28.31 5.46 19.39
N SER A 9 28.16 6.76 19.12
CA SER A 9 27.12 7.57 19.75
C SER A 9 25.78 6.84 19.59
N GLN A 10 24.88 6.99 20.56
CA GLN A 10 23.53 6.46 20.43
C GLN A 10 22.92 7.01 19.13
N SER A 11 22.73 6.15 18.13
CA SER A 11 22.07 6.49 16.87
C SER A 11 20.68 7.03 17.16
N ARG A 12 20.30 8.15 16.54
CA ARG A 12 18.97 8.74 16.72
C ARG A 12 17.85 7.82 16.24
N TYR A 13 18.09 7.05 15.19
CA TYR A 13 17.12 6.17 14.55
C TYR A 13 17.53 4.70 14.65
N ASP A 14 16.58 3.86 15.05
CA ASP A 14 16.75 2.41 15.07
C ASP A 14 16.77 1.83 13.66
N ALA A 15 15.93 2.38 12.77
CA ALA A 15 15.85 1.99 11.38
C ALA A 15 15.72 3.20 10.46
N PHE A 16 16.33 3.11 9.28
CA PHE A 16 16.08 3.97 8.13
C PHE A 16 15.38 3.15 7.04
N LEU A 17 14.25 3.64 6.53
CA LEU A 17 13.52 2.97 5.44
C LEU A 17 13.94 3.52 4.07
N CYS A 18 14.90 2.85 3.43
CA CYS A 18 15.35 3.15 2.07
C CYS A 18 14.32 2.61 1.07
N HIS A 19 13.66 3.50 0.32
CA HIS A 19 12.52 3.10 -0.52
C HIS A 19 12.31 4.00 -1.73
N HIS A 20 11.69 3.46 -2.78
CA HIS A 20 11.20 4.27 -3.88
C HIS A 20 9.91 4.99 -3.47
N LYS A 21 9.92 6.34 -3.42
CA LYS A 21 8.78 7.16 -2.99
C LYS A 21 7.43 6.73 -3.58
N ALA A 22 7.35 6.60 -4.90
CA ALA A 22 6.11 6.23 -5.57
C ALA A 22 5.82 4.71 -5.58
N GLY A 23 6.82 3.87 -5.30
CA GLY A 23 6.67 2.41 -5.37
C GLY A 23 6.43 1.74 -4.02
N ALA A 24 6.85 2.37 -2.93
CA ALA A 24 6.83 1.83 -1.56
C ALA A 24 6.59 2.89 -0.47
N GLY A 25 6.29 4.14 -0.80
CA GLY A 25 6.17 5.17 0.23
C GLY A 25 4.99 4.92 1.17
N ALA A 26 3.85 4.45 0.65
CA ALA A 26 2.73 4.02 1.49
C ALA A 26 3.08 2.75 2.28
N LEU A 27 3.80 1.80 1.67
CA LEU A 27 4.29 0.63 2.41
C LEU A 27 5.20 1.03 3.59
N CYS A 28 6.12 1.97 3.41
CA CYS A 28 7.01 2.46 4.47
C CYS A 28 6.25 3.20 5.57
N ARG A 29 5.22 3.98 5.20
CA ARG A 29 4.31 4.60 6.16
C ARG A 29 3.55 3.55 6.97
N PHE A 30 3.01 2.52 6.32
CA PHE A 30 2.38 1.38 6.99
C PHE A 30 3.36 0.68 7.94
N PHE A 31 4.59 0.41 7.49
CA PHE A 31 5.65 -0.18 8.31
C PHE A 31 5.86 0.65 9.59
N LYS A 32 6.03 1.97 9.45
CA LYS A 32 6.22 2.88 10.59
C LYS A 32 5.03 2.87 11.55
N LEU A 33 3.80 2.86 11.05
CA LEU A 33 2.59 2.77 11.87
C LEU A 33 2.54 1.48 12.68
N ILE A 34 2.82 0.33 12.08
CA ILE A 34 2.79 -0.96 12.78
C ILE A 34 3.88 -1.02 13.85
N VAL A 35 5.10 -0.59 13.55
CA VAL A 35 6.17 -0.59 14.56
C VAL A 35 5.84 0.36 15.72
N HIS A 36 5.22 1.51 15.46
CA HIS A 36 4.79 2.42 16.52
C HIS A 36 3.61 1.86 17.34
N LYS A 37 2.70 1.11 16.71
CA LYS A 37 1.57 0.45 17.37
C LYS A 37 2.02 -0.60 18.39
N TYR A 38 3.08 -1.35 18.10
CA TYR A 38 3.53 -2.49 18.92
C TYR A 38 4.86 -2.28 19.67
N GLY A 39 5.57 -1.18 19.42
CA GLY A 39 6.91 -0.96 19.94
C GLY A 39 7.31 0.51 20.01
N ARG A 40 8.57 0.74 20.37
CA ARG A 40 9.15 2.08 20.53
C ARG A 40 10.41 2.25 19.68
N MET A 41 10.35 1.86 18.41
CA MET A 41 11.45 2.14 17.49
C MET A 41 11.32 3.53 16.88
N ASN A 42 12.42 4.25 16.84
CA ASN A 42 12.53 5.50 16.12
C ASN A 42 12.88 5.19 14.66
N ILE A 43 11.87 5.27 13.79
CA ILE A 43 12.03 5.03 12.36
C ILE A 43 12.20 6.36 11.62
N PHE A 44 13.31 6.47 10.89
CA PHE A 44 13.49 7.51 9.91
C PHE A 44 12.69 7.20 8.65
N LEU A 45 11.88 8.17 8.24
CA LEU A 45 11.15 8.18 6.98
C LEU A 45 11.26 9.59 6.40
N ASP A 46 11.71 9.70 5.16
CA ASP A 46 11.95 10.98 4.46
C ASP A 46 10.76 11.95 4.55
N SER A 47 9.54 11.46 4.35
CA SER A 47 8.30 12.24 4.39
C SER A 47 7.98 12.88 5.74
N ASP A 48 8.61 12.43 6.84
CA ASP A 48 8.42 13.02 8.17
C ASP A 48 9.55 13.98 8.57
N GLU A 49 10.77 13.78 8.05
CA GLU A 49 11.99 14.31 8.67
C GLU A 49 12.85 15.16 7.72
N LEU A 50 12.57 15.19 6.41
CA LEU A 50 13.41 15.88 5.44
C LEU A 50 12.75 17.09 4.79
N ASP A 51 13.25 18.27 5.17
CA ASP A 51 13.13 19.49 4.39
C ASP A 51 14.30 19.64 3.38
N ASP A 52 15.42 18.95 3.62
CA ASP A 52 16.65 19.03 2.81
C ASP A 52 17.21 17.62 2.50
N LEU A 53 17.15 17.24 1.22
CA LEU A 53 17.65 15.96 0.72
C LEU A 53 19.17 15.81 0.87
N ALA A 54 19.93 16.91 1.01
CA ALA A 54 21.40 16.85 1.11
C ALA A 54 21.89 16.12 2.37
N ARG A 55 21.06 16.03 3.42
CA ARG A 55 21.42 15.40 4.69
C ARG A 55 21.16 13.90 4.75
N ILE A 56 20.51 13.34 3.73
CA ILE A 56 19.99 11.97 3.79
C ILE A 56 21.11 10.92 3.96
N PHE A 57 22.24 11.09 3.29
CA PHE A 57 23.39 10.19 3.37
C PHE A 57 24.14 10.31 4.71
N GLU A 58 24.17 11.51 5.31
CA GLU A 58 24.72 11.74 6.64
C GLU A 58 23.89 11.04 7.72
N ILE A 59 22.56 11.14 7.61
CA ILE A 59 21.62 10.47 8.53
C ILE A 59 21.80 8.96 8.47
N VAL A 60 21.94 8.38 7.27
CA VAL A 60 22.23 6.95 7.12
C VAL A 60 23.57 6.59 7.76
N SER A 61 24.63 7.35 7.48
CA SER A 61 25.99 7.00 7.90
C SER A 61 26.27 7.21 9.40
N SER A 62 25.57 8.13 10.06
CA SER A 62 25.88 8.56 11.43
C SER A 62 24.75 8.37 12.44
N ASP A 63 23.49 8.54 12.02
CA ASP A 63 22.33 8.58 12.93
C ASP A 63 21.45 7.33 12.86
N THR A 64 21.81 6.37 12.00
CA THR A 64 21.00 5.17 11.74
C THR A 64 21.70 3.92 12.27
N ARG A 65 20.97 3.12 13.05
CA ARG A 65 21.46 1.81 13.53
C ARG A 65 21.40 0.72 12.46
N CYS A 66 20.36 0.71 11.64
CA CYS A 66 20.12 -0.27 10.58
C CYS A 66 19.37 0.37 9.41
N LEU A 67 19.74 0.02 8.18
CA LEU A 67 19.00 0.40 6.98
C LEU A 67 18.13 -0.78 6.55
N VAL A 68 16.82 -0.55 6.38
CA VAL A 68 15.91 -1.51 5.76
C VAL A 68 15.74 -1.08 4.30
N ALA A 69 16.21 -1.92 3.37
CA ALA A 69 16.08 -1.69 1.94
C ALA A 69 14.76 -2.29 1.44
N VAL A 70 13.77 -1.43 1.15
CA VAL A 70 12.45 -1.84 0.68
C VAL A 70 12.49 -2.02 -0.84
N LEU A 71 12.81 -3.24 -1.26
CA LEU A 71 13.15 -3.62 -2.62
C LEU A 71 11.88 -3.82 -3.46
N THR A 72 11.42 -2.76 -4.11
CA THR A 72 10.43 -2.78 -5.22
C THR A 72 11.15 -2.78 -6.57
N PRO A 73 10.46 -3.12 -7.69
CA PRO A 73 11.08 -3.17 -9.02
C PRO A 73 11.86 -1.90 -9.42
N GLU A 74 11.47 -0.74 -8.87
CA GLU A 74 12.04 0.57 -9.20
C GLU A 74 13.13 1.03 -8.21
N LEU A 75 13.33 0.37 -7.05
CA LEU A 75 14.22 0.87 -5.99
C LEU A 75 15.63 1.15 -6.53
N LEU A 76 16.21 0.17 -7.22
CA LEU A 76 17.60 0.24 -7.69
C LEU A 76 17.81 1.26 -8.80
N GLN A 77 16.73 1.77 -9.39
CA GLN A 77 16.76 2.77 -10.46
C GLN A 77 16.78 4.20 -9.91
N ARG A 78 16.72 4.40 -8.58
CA ARG A 78 16.68 5.73 -7.95
C ARG A 78 18.02 6.06 -7.33
N MET A 79 18.63 7.17 -7.78
CA MET A 79 19.95 7.58 -7.29
C MET A 79 19.99 7.78 -5.77
N TRP A 80 18.92 8.29 -5.16
CA TRP A 80 18.88 8.53 -3.72
C TRP A 80 18.95 7.21 -2.94
N CYS A 81 18.18 6.20 -3.36
CA CYS A 81 18.21 4.87 -2.77
C CYS A 81 19.58 4.19 -2.98
N ALA A 82 20.19 4.37 -4.15
CA ALA A 82 21.54 3.91 -4.42
C ALA A 82 22.56 4.52 -3.45
N GLY A 83 22.49 5.84 -3.26
CA GLY A 83 23.35 6.57 -2.33
C GLY A 83 23.13 6.21 -0.86
N GLU A 84 21.88 6.00 -0.45
CA GLU A 84 21.52 5.55 0.90
C GLU A 84 22.14 4.18 1.21
N MET A 85 21.89 3.17 0.38
CA MET A 85 22.47 1.83 0.58
C MET A 85 24.00 1.85 0.52
N THR A 86 24.58 2.66 -0.37
CA THR A 86 26.03 2.76 -0.52
C THR A 86 26.66 3.42 0.72
N SER A 87 26.00 4.43 1.26
CA SER A 87 26.38 5.06 2.53
C SER A 87 26.31 4.04 3.67
N ALA A 88 25.20 3.28 3.79
CA ALA A 88 25.09 2.24 4.80
C ALA A 88 26.24 1.22 4.72
N ARG A 89 26.56 0.73 3.51
CA ARG A 89 27.67 -0.21 3.30
C ARG A 89 29.03 0.41 3.67
N LYS A 90 29.33 1.61 3.19
CA LYS A 90 30.61 2.29 3.41
C LYS A 90 30.90 2.55 4.90
N TYR A 91 29.85 2.82 5.68
CA TYR A 91 29.96 3.11 7.12
C TYR A 91 29.66 1.90 8.02
N GLY A 92 29.44 0.71 7.45
CA GLY A 92 29.18 -0.51 8.21
C GLY A 92 27.86 -0.44 9.00
N ILE A 93 26.83 0.16 8.41
CA ILE A 93 25.45 0.08 8.89
C ILE A 93 24.83 -1.20 8.31
N PRO A 94 24.31 -2.12 9.15
CA PRO A 94 23.64 -3.32 8.66
C PRO A 94 22.48 -2.98 7.71
N ILE A 95 22.42 -3.69 6.58
CA ILE A 95 21.33 -3.59 5.61
C ILE A 95 20.46 -4.83 5.77
N ILE A 96 19.14 -4.63 5.96
CA ILE A 96 18.14 -5.70 5.95
C ILE A 96 17.31 -5.55 4.67
N PRO A 97 17.43 -6.48 3.71
CA PRO A 97 16.56 -6.50 2.54
C PRO A 97 15.11 -6.86 2.90
N LEU A 98 14.16 -6.11 2.36
CA LEU A 98 12.74 -6.40 2.36
C LEU A 98 12.26 -6.50 0.91
N TYR A 99 12.15 -7.72 0.40
CA TYR A 99 11.77 -8.02 -0.98
C TYR A 99 10.27 -7.91 -1.18
N CYS A 100 9.83 -6.96 -2.01
CA CYS A 100 8.43 -6.78 -2.37
C CYS A 100 8.04 -7.55 -3.65
N ASP A 101 6.73 -7.67 -3.89
CA ASP A 101 6.20 -8.34 -5.08
C ASP A 101 6.83 -7.77 -6.38
N GLY A 102 7.25 -8.68 -7.25
CA GLY A 102 7.81 -8.35 -8.57
C GLY A 102 9.27 -7.90 -8.56
N PHE A 103 9.91 -7.74 -7.39
CA PHE A 103 11.33 -7.42 -7.35
C PHE A 103 12.18 -8.60 -7.82
N ALA A 104 13.17 -8.27 -8.65
CA ALA A 104 14.26 -9.16 -9.02
C ALA A 104 15.53 -8.34 -9.06
N PHE A 105 16.64 -8.93 -8.60
CA PHE A 105 17.93 -8.27 -8.78
C PHE A 105 18.27 -8.17 -10.28
N PRO A 106 18.79 -7.03 -10.73
CA PRO A 106 19.38 -6.91 -12.05
C PRO A 106 20.55 -7.89 -12.19
N ASP A 107 20.76 -8.38 -13.41
CA ASP A 107 21.96 -9.14 -13.74
C ASP A 107 23.22 -8.26 -13.72
N GLU A 108 24.39 -8.89 -13.83
CA GLU A 108 25.67 -8.18 -13.78
C GLU A 108 25.82 -7.14 -14.90
N ASP A 109 25.27 -7.39 -16.09
CA ASP A 109 25.34 -6.45 -17.20
C ASP A 109 24.50 -5.19 -16.92
N CYS A 110 23.33 -5.36 -16.31
CA CYS A 110 22.48 -4.28 -15.85
C CYS A 110 23.14 -3.49 -14.72
N ILE A 111 23.77 -4.16 -13.75
CA ILE A 111 24.52 -3.49 -12.67
C ILE A 111 25.68 -2.68 -13.25
N ASN A 112 26.42 -3.24 -14.22
CA ASN A 112 27.55 -2.56 -14.85
C ASN A 112 27.18 -1.31 -15.64
N LYS A 113 25.90 -1.14 -15.99
CA LYS A 113 25.36 0.00 -16.74
C LYS A 113 24.39 0.83 -15.91
N ILE A 114 24.32 0.63 -14.58
CA ILE A 114 23.28 1.26 -13.75
C ILE A 114 23.30 2.79 -13.83
N GLU A 115 24.47 3.39 -14.02
CA GLU A 115 24.64 4.83 -14.20
C GLU A 115 23.85 5.39 -15.39
N SER A 116 23.56 4.57 -16.41
CA SER A 116 22.81 5.01 -17.59
C SER A 116 21.33 5.28 -17.30
N VAL A 117 20.81 4.85 -16.14
CA VAL A 117 19.43 5.15 -15.72
C VAL A 117 19.32 6.53 -15.04
N TRP A 118 20.45 7.21 -14.81
CA TRP A 118 20.52 8.50 -14.13
C TRP A 118 21.05 9.59 -15.05
N THR A 119 20.56 10.81 -14.84
CA THR A 119 21.08 11.99 -15.53
C THR A 119 22.50 12.33 -15.06
N GLU A 120 23.26 13.08 -15.86
CA GLU A 120 24.60 13.54 -15.46
C GLU A 120 24.56 14.37 -14.16
N GLU A 121 23.51 15.20 -13.99
CA GLU A 121 23.28 15.96 -12.76
C GLU A 121 23.13 15.05 -11.54
N GLN A 122 22.35 13.97 -11.67
CA GLN A 122 22.15 12.99 -10.61
C GLN A 122 23.46 12.28 -10.23
N GLN A 123 24.26 11.90 -11.23
CA GLN A 123 25.57 11.29 -11.01
C GLN A 123 26.54 12.28 -10.33
N TYR A 124 26.50 13.55 -10.72
CA TYR A 124 27.28 14.61 -10.10
C TYR A 124 26.88 14.80 -8.62
N THR A 125 25.59 14.78 -8.29
CA THR A 125 25.11 14.84 -6.91
C THR A 125 25.67 13.70 -6.06
N LEU A 126 25.66 12.46 -6.55
CA LEU A 126 26.25 11.34 -5.81
C LEU A 126 27.75 11.55 -5.57
N THR A 127 28.45 12.00 -6.61
CA THR A 127 29.91 12.24 -6.55
C THR A 127 30.25 13.37 -5.56
N SER A 128 29.45 14.44 -5.51
CA SER A 128 29.66 15.54 -4.56
C SER A 128 29.48 15.12 -3.10
N HIS A 129 28.71 14.05 -2.85
CA HIS A 129 28.60 13.39 -1.56
C HIS A 129 29.64 12.28 -1.32
N GLY A 130 30.64 12.14 -2.20
CA GLY A 130 31.71 11.15 -2.07
C GLY A 130 31.24 9.71 -2.30
N ILE A 131 30.21 9.52 -3.12
CA ILE A 131 29.65 8.23 -3.53
C ILE A 131 30.00 8.02 -5.01
N ALA A 132 31.00 7.18 -5.28
CA ALA A 132 31.38 6.85 -6.65
C ALA A 132 30.43 5.79 -7.25
N ILE A 133 30.28 5.77 -8.58
CA ILE A 133 29.49 4.76 -9.28
C ILE A 133 29.98 3.33 -8.98
N GLU A 134 31.30 3.13 -8.85
CA GLU A 134 31.85 1.82 -8.48
C GLU A 134 31.48 1.39 -7.05
N ASP A 135 31.33 2.35 -6.11
CA ASP A 135 30.85 2.06 -4.77
C ASP A 135 29.40 1.55 -4.80
N ILE A 136 28.58 2.12 -5.69
CA ILE A 136 27.19 1.71 -5.91
C ILE A 136 27.12 0.30 -6.51
N LYS A 137 27.88 0.04 -7.58
CA LYS A 137 27.92 -1.30 -8.21
C LYS A 137 28.34 -2.36 -7.19
N ALA A 138 29.37 -2.08 -6.39
CA ALA A 138 29.80 -2.95 -5.30
C ALA A 138 28.73 -3.11 -4.20
N THR A 139 27.95 -2.07 -3.93
CA THR A 139 26.84 -2.12 -2.99
C THR A 139 25.69 -3.01 -3.49
N TYR A 140 25.29 -2.88 -4.75
CA TYR A 140 24.21 -3.70 -5.32
C TYR A 140 24.58 -5.18 -5.32
N ARG A 141 25.82 -5.51 -5.69
CA ARG A 141 26.37 -6.86 -5.57
C ARG A 141 26.39 -7.37 -4.13
N HIS A 142 26.69 -6.50 -3.17
CA HIS A 142 26.63 -6.90 -1.76
C HIS A 142 25.20 -7.19 -1.33
N VAL A 143 24.26 -6.28 -1.61
CA VAL A 143 22.85 -6.42 -1.22
C VAL A 143 22.20 -7.63 -1.88
N SER A 144 22.62 -8.03 -3.09
CA SER A 144 22.13 -9.26 -3.73
C SER A 144 22.56 -10.56 -3.06
N THR A 145 23.58 -10.52 -2.20
CA THR A 145 24.04 -11.68 -1.42
C THR A 145 23.42 -11.77 -0.02
N LEU A 146 22.69 -10.75 0.41
CA LEU A 146 22.10 -10.71 1.75
C LEU A 146 20.83 -11.55 1.80
N GLU A 147 20.65 -12.29 2.90
CA GLU A 147 19.33 -12.84 3.23
C GLU A 147 18.40 -11.73 3.73
N GLY A 148 17.11 -11.86 3.46
CA GLY A 148 16.12 -10.85 3.82
C GLY A 148 14.72 -11.41 3.94
N TYR A 149 13.75 -10.50 4.02
CA TYR A 149 12.34 -10.83 4.26
C TYR A 149 11.54 -10.67 2.98
N ALA A 150 10.72 -11.65 2.63
CA ALA A 150 9.80 -11.55 1.50
C ALA A 150 8.44 -11.02 1.98
N LEU A 151 8.04 -9.84 1.50
CA LEU A 151 6.75 -9.21 1.79
C LEU A 151 5.88 -9.26 0.54
N SER A 152 4.76 -9.97 0.64
CA SER A 152 3.69 -9.83 -0.34
C SER A 152 2.68 -8.80 0.13
N ARG A 153 2.50 -7.72 -0.63
CA ARG A 153 1.51 -6.67 -0.37
C ARG A 153 0.09 -7.16 -0.58
N HIS A 154 -0.06 -8.26 -1.32
CA HIS A 154 -1.32 -8.99 -1.47
C HIS A 154 -1.57 -10.03 -0.36
N SER A 155 -0.76 -10.09 0.70
CA SER A 155 -1.09 -10.95 1.84
C SER A 155 -2.17 -10.33 2.74
N SER A 156 -2.64 -11.08 3.74
CA SER A 156 -3.56 -10.57 4.77
C SER A 156 -2.91 -9.46 5.59
N LEU A 157 -3.72 -8.63 6.26
CA LEU A 157 -3.18 -7.58 7.14
C LEU A 157 -2.29 -8.19 8.23
N GLU A 158 -2.73 -9.29 8.84
CA GLU A 158 -2.01 -9.95 9.94
C GLU A 158 -0.68 -10.55 9.49
N GLU A 159 -0.61 -11.09 8.28
CA GLU A 159 0.64 -11.56 7.69
C GLU A 159 1.62 -10.39 7.46
N GLN A 160 1.13 -9.27 6.94
CA GLN A 160 1.96 -8.08 6.74
C GLN A 160 2.41 -7.47 8.07
N GLU A 161 1.51 -7.30 9.05
CA GLU A 161 1.86 -6.83 10.39
C GLU A 161 2.92 -7.72 11.03
N ARG A 162 2.72 -9.05 10.95
CA ARG A 162 3.64 -10.04 11.50
C ARG A 162 5.03 -9.91 10.89
N LEU A 163 5.11 -9.78 9.57
CA LEU A 163 6.38 -9.64 8.87
C LEU A 163 7.09 -8.32 9.23
N VAL A 164 6.36 -7.22 9.31
CA VAL A 164 6.91 -5.92 9.75
C VAL A 164 7.52 -6.06 11.15
N LEU A 165 6.85 -6.77 12.07
CA LEU A 165 7.36 -7.02 13.41
C LEU A 165 8.58 -7.94 13.43
N ASP A 166 8.67 -8.89 12.49
CA ASP A 166 9.85 -9.75 12.35
C ASP A 166 11.07 -8.95 11.88
N VAL A 167 10.90 -8.05 10.91
CA VAL A 167 11.93 -7.11 10.46
C VAL A 167 12.34 -6.18 11.61
N ALA A 168 11.37 -5.63 12.35
CA ALA A 168 11.62 -4.78 13.51
C ALA A 168 12.43 -5.51 14.60
N ALA A 169 12.10 -6.77 14.90
CA ALA A 169 12.85 -7.59 15.85
C ALA A 169 14.30 -7.86 15.39
N ALA A 170 14.51 -8.03 14.08
CA ALA A 170 15.84 -8.19 13.49
C ALA A 170 16.68 -6.91 13.59
N VAL A 171 16.10 -5.74 13.32
CA VAL A 171 16.75 -4.43 13.54
C VAL A 171 17.23 -4.30 14.99
N LEU A 172 16.37 -4.69 15.94
CA LEU A 172 16.68 -4.63 17.37
C LEU A 172 17.60 -5.76 17.87
N ARG A 173 18.00 -6.71 17.01
CA ARG A 173 18.87 -7.86 17.31
C ARG A 173 18.31 -8.79 18.40
N GLY A 174 17.08 -9.25 18.22
CA GLY A 174 16.48 -10.27 19.10
C GLY A 174 15.56 -9.71 20.18
N ALA A 175 14.96 -8.54 19.94
CA ALA A 175 13.85 -8.08 20.76
C ALA A 175 12.71 -9.12 20.74
N ARG A 176 12.01 -9.27 21.87
CA ARG A 176 10.87 -10.18 21.96
C ARG A 176 9.82 -9.77 20.93
N ARG A 177 9.39 -10.73 20.11
CA ARG A 177 8.34 -10.54 19.12
C ARG A 177 7.05 -10.09 19.82
N ALA A 178 6.48 -8.98 19.35
CA ALA A 178 5.14 -8.58 19.75
C ALA A 178 4.12 -9.52 19.08
N GLU A 179 3.08 -9.90 19.82
CA GLU A 179 1.99 -10.68 19.26
C GLU A 179 1.06 -9.76 18.45
N VAL A 180 0.79 -10.15 17.21
CA VAL A 180 -0.19 -9.47 16.36
C VAL A 180 -1.58 -9.78 16.90
N ALA A 181 -2.35 -8.74 17.23
CA ALA A 181 -3.74 -8.92 17.61
C ALA A 181 -4.52 -9.52 16.42
N ALA A 182 -5.36 -10.52 16.68
CA ALA A 182 -6.22 -11.09 15.64
C ALA A 182 -7.08 -9.97 15.03
N GLN A 183 -7.19 -9.94 13.70
CA GLN A 183 -8.07 -8.99 13.04
C GLN A 183 -9.51 -9.29 13.42
N GLY A 184 -10.33 -8.23 13.50
CA GLY A 184 -11.77 -8.39 13.68
C GLY A 184 -12.36 -9.21 12.54
N SER A 185 -13.36 -10.04 12.84
CA SER A 185 -14.12 -10.76 11.81
C SER A 185 -14.81 -9.76 10.88
N VAL A 186 -14.81 -10.04 9.57
CA VAL A 186 -15.58 -9.30 8.56
C VAL A 186 -17.05 -9.10 8.96
N SER A 187 -17.64 -10.07 9.66
CA SER A 187 -19.02 -10.00 10.12
C SER A 187 -19.27 -8.91 11.17
N SER A 188 -18.23 -8.50 11.89
CA SER A 188 -18.27 -7.44 12.92
C SER A 188 -17.91 -6.06 12.37
N ALA A 189 -17.38 -5.99 11.15
CA ALA A 189 -16.94 -4.74 10.55
C ALA A 189 -18.12 -3.81 10.28
N ARG A 190 -18.00 -2.54 10.70
CA ARG A 190 -19.00 -1.50 10.42
C ARG A 190 -18.63 -0.66 9.19
N ILE A 191 -17.33 -0.59 8.90
CA ILE A 191 -16.77 0.14 7.77
C ILE A 191 -15.96 -0.85 6.94
N LEU A 192 -16.35 -1.00 5.68
CA LEU A 192 -15.59 -1.73 4.67
C LEU A 192 -14.64 -0.77 3.98
N LEU A 193 -13.40 -1.18 3.77
CA LEU A 193 -12.45 -0.42 2.95
C LEU A 193 -12.28 -1.11 1.60
N CYS A 194 -12.36 -0.32 0.53
CA CYS A 194 -12.32 -0.78 -0.85
C CYS A 194 -11.21 -0.04 -1.59
N SER A 195 -10.37 -0.75 -2.34
CA SER A 195 -9.34 -0.18 -3.21
C SER A 195 -9.12 -1.07 -4.42
N SER A 196 -8.29 -0.63 -5.37
CA SER A 196 -7.72 -1.52 -6.40
C SER A 196 -6.88 -2.61 -5.75
N GLU A 197 -7.03 -3.86 -6.19
CA GLU A 197 -6.15 -4.98 -5.79
C GLU A 197 -4.97 -5.13 -6.78
N ARG A 198 -4.97 -4.37 -7.87
CA ARG A 198 -3.91 -4.40 -8.89
C ARG A 198 -2.73 -3.54 -8.55
N GLU A 199 -2.96 -2.47 -7.79
CA GLU A 199 -1.95 -1.47 -7.46
C GLU A 199 -1.44 -1.68 -6.02
N PRO A 200 -0.19 -2.12 -5.84
CA PRO A 200 0.33 -2.44 -4.51
C PRO A 200 0.43 -1.25 -3.54
N GLU A 201 0.63 -0.03 -4.04
CA GLU A 201 0.60 1.18 -3.22
C GLU A 201 -0.81 1.55 -2.78
N ALA A 202 -1.85 1.32 -3.61
CA ALA A 202 -3.24 1.47 -3.20
C ALA A 202 -3.59 0.50 -2.06
N ILE A 203 -3.09 -0.74 -2.13
CA ILE A 203 -3.24 -1.72 -1.05
C ILE A 203 -2.55 -1.23 0.24
N SER A 204 -1.33 -0.72 0.14
CA SER A 204 -0.61 -0.20 1.31
C SER A 204 -1.33 1.03 1.92
N THR A 205 -1.86 1.89 1.05
CA THR A 205 -2.65 3.07 1.43
C THR A 205 -3.95 2.71 2.13
N VAL A 206 -4.68 1.70 1.64
CA VAL A 206 -5.91 1.25 2.30
C VAL A 206 -5.61 0.60 3.66
N LEU A 207 -4.46 -0.06 3.82
CA LEU A 207 -4.04 -0.59 5.13
C LEU A 207 -3.69 0.51 6.13
N ILE A 208 -3.05 1.61 5.69
CA ILE A 208 -2.86 2.81 6.51
C ILE A 208 -4.20 3.34 7.00
N LEU A 209 -5.14 3.55 6.07
CA LEU A 209 -6.49 4.02 6.39
C LEU A 209 -7.19 3.08 7.37
N GLN A 210 -7.08 1.77 7.16
CA GLN A 210 -7.70 0.78 8.03
C GLN A 210 -7.23 0.95 9.47
N GLN A 211 -5.91 1.03 9.69
CA GLN A 211 -5.33 1.19 11.03
C GLN A 211 -5.74 2.52 11.67
N MET A 212 -5.60 3.62 10.94
CA MET A 212 -5.82 4.95 11.50
C MET A 212 -7.32 5.22 11.77
N VAL A 213 -8.21 4.82 10.87
CA VAL A 213 -9.66 4.94 11.07
C VAL A 213 -10.13 4.05 12.22
N GLN A 214 -9.65 2.80 12.30
CA GLN A 214 -9.98 1.90 13.40
C GLN A 214 -9.49 2.46 14.74
N GLN A 215 -8.28 3.01 14.80
CA GLN A 215 -7.73 3.63 16.00
C GLN A 215 -8.55 4.87 16.43
N GLN A 216 -8.89 5.73 15.47
CA GLN A 216 -9.57 7.00 15.75
C GLN A 216 -11.04 6.80 16.14
N LEU A 217 -11.76 5.92 15.46
CA LEU A 217 -13.18 5.67 15.73
C LEU A 217 -13.40 4.60 16.80
N ARG A 218 -12.40 3.74 17.07
CA ARG A 218 -12.54 2.53 17.90
C ARG A 218 -13.65 1.60 17.41
N ILE A 219 -13.82 1.53 16.08
CA ILE A 219 -14.80 0.68 15.41
C ILE A 219 -14.06 -0.36 14.57
N ALA A 220 -14.61 -1.58 14.51
CA ALA A 220 -14.09 -2.62 13.63
C ALA A 220 -14.20 -2.21 12.15
N THR A 221 -13.06 -2.26 11.46
CA THR A 221 -12.95 -1.98 10.02
C THR A 221 -12.35 -3.19 9.31
N PHE A 222 -12.66 -3.35 8.02
CA PHE A 222 -12.19 -4.51 7.24
C PHE A 222 -11.91 -4.15 5.79
N ARG A 223 -10.72 -4.49 5.29
CA ARG A 223 -10.36 -4.37 3.87
C ARG A 223 -11.04 -5.47 3.08
N VAL A 224 -11.86 -5.09 2.11
CA VAL A 224 -12.52 -6.00 1.18
C VAL A 224 -11.52 -6.48 0.14
N ARG A 225 -11.46 -7.80 -0.06
CA ARG A 225 -10.59 -8.45 -1.06
C ARG A 225 -11.40 -9.20 -2.10
N SER A 226 -12.64 -9.53 -1.76
CA SER A 226 -13.54 -10.32 -2.58
C SER A 226 -14.99 -9.98 -2.31
N LEU A 227 -15.88 -10.39 -3.22
CA LEU A 227 -17.32 -10.25 -3.03
C LEU A 227 -17.85 -11.07 -1.85
N LYS A 228 -17.14 -12.13 -1.45
CA LYS A 228 -17.48 -12.93 -0.26
C LYS A 228 -17.34 -12.11 1.02
N ASP A 229 -16.36 -11.21 1.07
CA ASP A 229 -16.16 -10.34 2.23
C ASP A 229 -17.33 -9.38 2.39
N ILE A 230 -17.78 -8.77 1.29
CA ILE A 230 -18.94 -7.88 1.28
C ILE A 230 -20.21 -8.64 1.69
N ALA A 231 -20.39 -9.86 1.18
CA ALA A 231 -21.52 -10.71 1.55
C ALA A 231 -21.51 -11.11 3.04
N ALA A 232 -20.32 -11.31 3.63
CA ALA A 232 -20.18 -11.67 5.04
C ALA A 232 -20.31 -10.47 5.99
N ALA A 233 -20.16 -9.24 5.48
CA ALA A 233 -20.15 -8.00 6.24
C ALA A 233 -21.56 -7.49 6.63
N ASN A 234 -22.36 -8.33 7.28
CA ASN A 234 -23.75 -8.02 7.65
C ASN A 234 -23.90 -6.79 8.56
N SER A 235 -22.85 -6.41 9.29
CA SER A 235 -22.86 -5.26 10.20
C SER A 235 -22.43 -3.96 9.53
N ALA A 236 -21.94 -4.01 8.29
CA ALA A 236 -21.39 -2.86 7.60
C ALA A 236 -22.49 -1.87 7.23
N SER A 237 -22.20 -0.58 7.43
CA SER A 237 -23.08 0.52 7.04
C SER A 237 -22.40 1.51 6.09
N PHE A 238 -21.07 1.48 6.03
CA PHE A 238 -20.27 2.38 5.22
C PHE A 238 -19.23 1.62 4.40
N ALA A 239 -18.90 2.20 3.25
CA ALA A 239 -17.76 1.82 2.45
C ALA A 239 -16.83 3.03 2.29
N LEU A 240 -15.62 2.93 2.83
CA LEU A 240 -14.54 3.87 2.60
C LEU A 240 -13.83 3.46 1.30
N VAL A 241 -14.01 4.26 0.25
CA VAL A 241 -13.57 3.91 -1.11
C VAL A 241 -12.31 4.70 -1.45
N LEU A 242 -11.18 4.02 -1.55
CA LEU A 242 -9.93 4.62 -2.01
C LEU A 242 -9.96 4.76 -3.54
N LEU A 243 -9.87 6.00 -4.00
CA LEU A 243 -9.71 6.37 -5.39
C LEU A 243 -8.20 6.55 -5.65
N SER A 244 -7.61 5.59 -6.36
CA SER A 244 -6.22 5.59 -6.82
C SER A 244 -6.14 5.51 -8.35
N GLN A 245 -4.95 5.60 -8.92
CA GLN A 245 -4.74 5.49 -10.36
C GLN A 245 -5.29 4.16 -10.92
N GLY A 246 -6.08 4.24 -11.99
CA GLY A 246 -6.57 3.05 -12.70
C GLY A 246 -7.62 2.23 -11.95
N VAL A 247 -8.17 2.75 -10.84
CA VAL A 247 -9.11 2.02 -9.98
C VAL A 247 -10.44 1.70 -10.68
N LEU A 248 -10.91 2.56 -11.60
CA LEU A 248 -12.21 2.36 -12.26
C LEU A 248 -12.16 1.32 -13.37
N GLU A 249 -10.96 1.03 -13.87
CA GLU A 249 -10.63 0.01 -14.87
C GLU A 249 -10.43 -1.38 -14.26
N ASP A 250 -10.38 -1.48 -12.93
CA ASP A 250 -10.25 -2.75 -12.22
C ASP A 250 -11.62 -3.47 -12.13
N PRO A 251 -11.80 -4.65 -12.79
CA PRO A 251 -13.04 -5.41 -12.72
C PRO A 251 -13.40 -5.87 -11.31
N ASP A 252 -12.42 -6.18 -10.46
CA ASP A 252 -12.71 -6.62 -9.09
C ASP A 252 -13.28 -5.46 -8.28
N PHE A 253 -12.68 -4.28 -8.39
CA PHE A 253 -13.21 -3.04 -7.81
C PHE A 253 -14.61 -2.72 -8.35
N ALA A 254 -14.82 -2.79 -9.67
CA ALA A 254 -16.12 -2.55 -10.30
C ALA A 254 -17.23 -3.44 -9.70
N LEU A 255 -16.95 -4.74 -9.55
CA LEU A 255 -17.87 -5.70 -8.95
C LEU A 255 -18.11 -5.40 -7.47
N GLN A 256 -17.07 -5.02 -6.72
CA GLN A 256 -17.18 -4.65 -5.31
C GLN A 256 -18.07 -3.42 -5.11
N ILE A 257 -17.88 -2.36 -5.91
CA ILE A 257 -18.72 -1.16 -5.87
C ILE A 257 -20.19 -1.48 -6.19
N GLY A 258 -20.43 -2.29 -7.23
CA GLY A 258 -21.78 -2.76 -7.56
C GLY A 258 -22.44 -3.50 -6.39
N GLN A 259 -21.72 -4.43 -5.75
CA GLN A 259 -22.22 -5.21 -4.63
C GLN A 259 -22.48 -4.36 -3.37
N MET A 260 -21.56 -3.45 -3.01
CA MET A 260 -21.74 -2.57 -1.85
C MET A 260 -22.93 -1.62 -2.04
N ARG A 261 -23.14 -1.13 -3.27
CA ARG A 261 -24.31 -0.33 -3.62
C ARG A 261 -25.60 -1.14 -3.52
N ALA A 262 -25.60 -2.38 -3.98
CA ALA A 262 -26.76 -3.27 -3.86
C ALA A 262 -27.13 -3.57 -2.39
N GLN A 263 -26.14 -3.64 -1.50
CA GLN A 263 -26.37 -3.72 -0.05
C GLN A 263 -26.77 -2.39 0.60
N GLY A 264 -26.74 -1.29 -0.15
CA GLY A 264 -27.14 0.03 0.32
C GLY A 264 -26.14 0.69 1.28
N LEU A 265 -24.85 0.34 1.19
CA LEU A 265 -23.80 0.99 1.97
C LEU A 265 -23.64 2.45 1.56
N SER A 266 -23.35 3.30 2.54
CA SER A 266 -23.01 4.71 2.29
C SER A 266 -21.54 4.86 1.93
N PHE A 267 -21.23 5.58 0.85
CA PHE A 267 -19.86 5.74 0.38
C PHE A 267 -19.19 6.98 0.97
N VAL A 268 -17.92 6.81 1.35
CA VAL A 268 -16.99 7.87 1.71
C VAL A 268 -15.79 7.75 0.77
N PRO A 269 -15.77 8.47 -0.36
CA PRO A 269 -14.64 8.44 -1.27
C PRO A 269 -13.43 9.21 -0.71
N VAL A 270 -12.25 8.65 -0.91
CA VAL A 270 -10.96 9.23 -0.52
C VAL A 270 -10.04 9.20 -1.74
N ASN A 271 -9.47 10.34 -2.11
CA ASN A 271 -8.52 10.44 -3.22
C ASN A 271 -7.09 10.45 -2.66
N ASP A 272 -6.24 9.51 -3.08
CA ASP A 272 -4.84 9.41 -2.63
C ASP A 272 -3.87 10.40 -3.32
N GLY A 273 -4.39 11.24 -4.22
CA GLY A 273 -3.66 12.20 -5.03
C GLY A 273 -3.26 11.70 -6.42
N THR A 274 -3.43 10.40 -6.70
CA THR A 274 -3.09 9.78 -7.99
C THR A 274 -4.31 9.57 -8.89
N PHE A 275 -5.52 9.63 -8.32
CA PHE A 275 -6.76 9.44 -9.06
C PHE A 275 -7.00 10.56 -10.08
N GLN A 276 -7.29 10.14 -11.32
CA GLN A 276 -7.70 11.03 -12.40
C GLN A 276 -9.20 10.90 -12.63
N PHE A 277 -9.93 12.01 -12.57
CA PHE A 277 -11.36 12.00 -12.83
C PHE A 277 -11.62 11.64 -14.29
N PRO A 278 -12.50 10.66 -14.56
CA PRO A 278 -12.74 10.22 -15.92
C PRO A 278 -13.49 11.30 -16.73
N PRO A 279 -13.19 11.45 -18.03
CA PRO A 279 -13.97 12.32 -18.92
C PRO A 279 -15.38 11.77 -19.14
N PRO A 280 -16.35 12.57 -19.64
CA PRO A 280 -17.72 12.10 -19.90
C PRO A 280 -17.81 10.83 -20.77
N ASP A 281 -16.95 10.72 -21.79
CA ASP A 281 -16.95 9.59 -22.74
C ASP A 281 -16.59 8.25 -22.08
N PHE A 282 -15.88 8.28 -20.95
CA PHE A 282 -15.59 7.08 -20.16
C PHE A 282 -16.88 6.38 -19.73
N TYR A 283 -17.89 7.12 -19.28
CA TYR A 283 -19.14 6.51 -18.82
C TYR A 283 -19.90 5.87 -19.98
N MET A 284 -19.92 6.50 -21.15
CA MET A 284 -20.53 5.91 -22.35
C MET A 284 -19.83 4.60 -22.71
N GLN A 285 -18.50 4.57 -22.67
CA GLN A 285 -17.72 3.35 -22.91
C GLN A 285 -18.04 2.25 -21.89
N VAL A 286 -18.17 2.60 -20.61
CA VAL A 286 -18.56 1.65 -19.56
C VAL A 286 -19.98 1.13 -19.82
N GLU A 287 -20.93 1.96 -20.26
CA GLU A 287 -22.29 1.53 -20.58
C GLU A 287 -22.34 0.58 -21.79
N GLU A 288 -21.53 0.84 -22.81
CA GLU A 288 -21.51 0.07 -24.06
C GLU A 288 -20.77 -1.26 -23.93
N VAL A 289 -19.61 -1.26 -23.27
CA VAL A 289 -18.67 -2.40 -23.28
C VAL A 289 -18.55 -3.06 -21.90
N GLY A 290 -18.89 -2.34 -20.83
CA GLY A 290 -18.56 -2.71 -19.45
C GLY A 290 -17.09 -2.45 -19.12
N VAL A 291 -16.72 -2.74 -17.86
CA VAL A 291 -15.31 -2.71 -17.43
C VAL A 291 -14.70 -4.08 -17.64
N ALA A 292 -13.57 -4.15 -18.34
CA ALA A 292 -12.77 -5.37 -18.55
C ALA A 292 -13.58 -6.62 -18.94
N GLY A 293 -14.60 -6.46 -19.80
CA GLY A 293 -15.39 -7.58 -20.33
C GLY A 293 -16.60 -8.00 -19.49
N LEU A 294 -16.99 -7.22 -18.47
CA LEU A 294 -18.23 -7.46 -17.72
C LEU A 294 -19.52 -7.30 -18.56
N GLY A 295 -19.40 -6.74 -19.77
CA GLY A 295 -20.48 -6.62 -20.75
C GLY A 295 -21.44 -5.45 -20.47
N PRO A 296 -22.31 -5.13 -21.45
CA PRO A 296 -23.16 -3.93 -21.43
C PRO A 296 -24.18 -3.91 -20.30
N ASN A 297 -24.70 -5.07 -19.90
CA ASN A 297 -25.71 -5.17 -18.84
C ASN A 297 -25.14 -4.74 -17.48
N ALA A 298 -23.96 -5.23 -17.13
CA ALA A 298 -23.23 -4.76 -15.95
C ALA A 298 -22.76 -3.32 -16.13
N GLY A 299 -22.30 -2.98 -17.34
CA GLY A 299 -21.84 -1.65 -17.75
C GLY A 299 -22.80 -0.52 -17.39
N ARG A 300 -24.08 -0.63 -17.78
CA ARG A 300 -25.10 0.40 -17.47
C ARG A 300 -25.31 0.62 -15.98
N SER A 301 -25.35 -0.45 -15.19
CA SER A 301 -25.48 -0.35 -13.74
C SER A 301 -24.22 0.26 -13.12
N LEU A 302 -23.05 -0.11 -13.63
CA LEU A 302 -21.76 0.33 -13.14
C LEU A 302 -21.47 1.79 -13.46
N ALA A 303 -21.79 2.28 -14.66
CA ALA A 303 -21.67 3.69 -15.01
C ALA A 303 -22.47 4.57 -14.04
N LYS A 304 -23.71 4.19 -13.75
CA LYS A 304 -24.54 4.84 -12.72
C LYS A 304 -23.95 4.71 -11.31
N ALA A 305 -23.28 3.61 -11.01
CA ALA A 305 -22.57 3.41 -9.74
C ALA A 305 -21.40 4.37 -9.59
N TYR A 306 -20.55 4.48 -10.61
CA TYR A 306 -19.42 5.39 -10.66
C TYR A 306 -19.85 6.85 -10.65
N GLN A 307 -20.86 7.24 -11.43
CA GLN A 307 -21.39 8.61 -11.41
C GLN A 307 -21.90 9.00 -10.01
N ALA A 308 -22.59 8.10 -9.30
CA ALA A 308 -23.05 8.39 -7.95
C ALA A 308 -21.89 8.45 -6.93
N LEU A 309 -20.91 7.55 -7.04
CA LEU A 309 -19.71 7.55 -6.21
C LEU A 309 -18.92 8.86 -6.39
N LEU A 310 -18.68 9.27 -7.63
CA LEU A 310 -17.90 10.45 -7.99
C LEU A 310 -18.69 11.76 -7.85
N GLY A 311 -20.02 11.69 -7.71
CA GLY A 311 -20.85 12.82 -7.28
C GLY A 311 -20.67 13.19 -5.81
N ILE A 312 -20.03 12.33 -5.01
CA ILE A 312 -19.66 12.62 -3.62
C ILE A 312 -18.27 13.25 -3.62
N LEU A 313 -18.11 14.38 -2.92
CA LEU A 313 -16.81 15.05 -2.79
C LEU A 313 -15.79 14.12 -2.10
N ALA A 314 -14.81 13.66 -2.87
CA ALA A 314 -13.70 12.87 -2.35
C ALA A 314 -12.83 13.70 -1.40
N LEU A 315 -12.49 13.12 -0.25
CA LEU A 315 -11.57 13.73 0.69
C LEU A 315 -10.12 13.42 0.29
N PRO A 316 -9.20 14.39 0.42
CA PRO A 316 -7.80 14.15 0.09
C PRO A 316 -7.13 13.27 1.15
N LEU A 317 -6.29 12.37 0.69
CA LEU A 317 -5.33 11.62 1.49
C LEU A 317 -3.99 11.68 0.78
N THR A 318 -2.91 11.85 1.52
CA THR A 318 -1.56 11.84 0.95
C THR A 318 -0.72 10.88 1.77
N PRO A 319 -0.64 9.59 1.40
CA PRO A 319 0.05 8.58 2.22
C PRO A 319 1.54 8.87 2.42
N HIS A 320 2.13 9.66 1.52
CA HIS A 320 3.51 10.12 1.55
C HIS A 320 3.70 11.49 2.23
N ALA A 321 2.65 12.10 2.78
CA ALA A 321 2.81 13.32 3.57
C ALA A 321 3.35 12.99 4.97
N SER A 322 3.73 14.02 5.72
CA SER A 322 4.13 13.86 7.11
C SER A 322 2.99 13.31 7.96
N SER A 323 3.34 12.63 9.06
CA SER A 323 2.39 12.01 9.99
C SER A 323 1.29 12.98 10.43
N GLY A 324 1.66 14.23 10.75
CA GLY A 324 0.71 15.25 11.19
C GLY A 324 -0.29 15.68 10.11
N ILE A 325 0.10 15.69 8.83
CA ILE A 325 -0.84 15.97 7.72
C ILE A 325 -1.79 14.78 7.55
N LEU A 326 -1.24 13.57 7.56
CA LEU A 326 -2.00 12.33 7.42
C LEU A 326 -3.05 12.17 8.53
N GLU A 327 -2.69 12.42 9.78
CA GLU A 327 -3.61 12.40 10.93
C GLU A 327 -4.76 13.40 10.79
N ARG A 328 -4.49 14.61 10.29
CA ARG A 328 -5.54 15.62 10.03
C ARG A 328 -6.48 15.18 8.91
N GLN A 329 -5.93 14.63 7.83
CA GLN A 329 -6.74 14.09 6.72
C GLN A 329 -7.62 12.93 7.20
N VAL A 330 -7.08 11.98 7.96
CA VAL A 330 -7.87 10.87 8.54
C VAL A 330 -8.92 11.39 9.51
N THR A 331 -8.63 12.44 10.27
CA THR A 331 -9.63 13.08 11.13
C THR A 331 -10.81 13.64 10.33
N GLN A 332 -10.54 14.32 9.21
CA GLN A 332 -11.58 14.81 8.30
C GLN A 332 -12.37 13.67 7.65
N ILE A 333 -11.70 12.57 7.30
CA ILE A 333 -12.35 11.34 6.82
C ILE A 333 -13.27 10.77 7.88
N CYS A 334 -12.80 10.67 9.13
CA CYS A 334 -13.58 10.14 10.24
C CYS A 334 -14.85 10.96 10.51
N GLN A 335 -14.80 12.28 10.31
CA GLN A 335 -15.97 13.17 10.46
C GLN A 335 -17.09 12.88 9.45
N ARG A 336 -16.81 12.24 8.30
CA ARG A 336 -17.84 11.88 7.30
C ARG A 336 -18.76 10.74 7.75
N PHE A 337 -18.34 9.97 8.75
CA PHE A 337 -19.15 8.88 9.28
C PHE A 337 -20.24 9.38 10.25
N GLY A 338 -20.21 10.65 10.66
CA GLY A 338 -21.19 11.25 11.57
C GLY A 338 -20.90 10.99 13.05
N ASN A 339 -21.93 11.04 13.90
CA ASN A 339 -21.79 10.75 15.33
C ASN A 339 -21.51 9.25 15.53
N LEU A 340 -20.58 8.92 16.42
CA LEU A 340 -20.24 7.55 16.78
C LEU A 340 -21.44 6.77 17.31
N GLU A 341 -22.33 7.43 18.05
CA GLU A 341 -23.58 6.81 18.53
C GLU A 341 -24.46 6.36 17.37
N ASP A 342 -24.63 7.20 16.34
CA ASP A 342 -25.37 6.83 15.13
C ASP A 342 -24.73 5.63 14.41
N LEU A 343 -23.39 5.52 14.43
CA LEU A 343 -22.68 4.39 13.83
C LEU A 343 -22.91 3.08 14.58
N LEU A 344 -23.03 3.14 15.90
CA LEU A 344 -23.27 1.96 16.74
C LEU A 344 -24.74 1.55 16.71
N GLU A 345 -25.65 2.53 16.74
CA GLU A 345 -27.10 2.34 16.81
C GLU A 345 -27.75 2.00 15.47
N ARG A 346 -27.15 2.39 14.34
CA ARG A 346 -27.62 1.98 13.00
C ARG A 346 -27.61 0.46 12.90
N ARG A 347 -28.78 -0.12 13.14
CA ARG A 347 -29.07 -1.50 12.74
C ARG A 347 -29.21 -1.52 11.22
N PRO A 348 -28.60 -2.47 10.53
CA PRO A 348 -28.86 -2.67 9.11
C PRO A 348 -30.37 -2.85 8.96
N SER A 349 -31.02 -1.97 8.18
CA SER A 349 -32.47 -1.97 8.06
C SER A 349 -32.93 -3.33 7.48
N PRO A 350 -33.69 -4.14 8.24
CA PRO A 350 -34.09 -5.48 7.79
C PRO A 350 -35.01 -5.42 6.55
N ALA A 351 -35.60 -4.25 6.26
CA ALA A 351 -36.55 -4.04 5.18
C ALA A 351 -35.93 -4.05 3.77
N ARG A 352 -34.59 -4.00 3.61
CA ARG A 352 -33.96 -3.96 2.27
C ARG A 352 -33.63 -5.33 1.66
N LEU A 353 -33.52 -6.39 2.46
CA LEU A 353 -33.14 -7.72 1.95
C LEU A 353 -34.32 -8.50 1.36
N GLN A 354 -35.56 -8.21 1.75
CA GLN A 354 -36.73 -8.97 1.30
C GLN A 354 -37.23 -8.61 -0.11
N GLY A 355 -36.87 -7.43 -0.64
CA GLY A 355 -37.25 -7.00 -2.00
C GLY A 355 -36.26 -7.37 -3.11
N LEU A 356 -35.05 -7.83 -2.77
CA LEU A 356 -33.98 -8.13 -3.72
C LEU A 356 -33.92 -9.61 -4.11
N VAL A 357 -34.55 -10.52 -3.36
CA VAL A 357 -34.49 -11.96 -3.65
C VAL A 357 -35.49 -12.39 -4.74
N THR A 358 -36.56 -11.63 -4.97
CA THR A 358 -37.61 -12.01 -5.95
C THR A 358 -37.56 -11.28 -7.29
N SER A 359 -36.67 -10.29 -7.46
CA SER A 359 -36.50 -9.55 -8.72
C SER A 359 -35.04 -9.24 -9.06
N ALA A 360 -34.08 -9.88 -8.39
CA ALA A 360 -32.69 -9.83 -8.85
C ALA A 360 -32.63 -10.34 -10.30
N PRO A 361 -32.13 -9.55 -11.27
CA PRO A 361 -31.72 -10.13 -12.55
C PRO A 361 -30.77 -11.30 -12.25
N PRO A 362 -30.80 -12.40 -13.03
CA PRO A 362 -29.99 -13.59 -12.77
C PRO A 362 -28.57 -13.14 -12.44
N CYS A 363 -28.11 -13.54 -11.25
CA CYS A 363 -26.88 -13.09 -10.62
C CYS A 363 -25.76 -12.96 -11.66
N LEU A 364 -25.44 -11.72 -12.09
CA LEU A 364 -24.38 -11.40 -13.06
C LEU A 364 -23.01 -11.97 -12.66
N CYS A 365 -22.89 -12.43 -11.42
CA CYS A 365 -21.65 -12.88 -10.81
C CYS A 365 -21.29 -14.34 -11.10
N GLN A 366 -22.23 -15.23 -11.46
CA GLN A 366 -21.87 -16.63 -11.71
C GLN A 366 -21.40 -16.87 -13.14
N ASP A 367 -22.07 -16.31 -14.14
CA ASP A 367 -21.72 -16.58 -15.55
C ASP A 367 -20.56 -15.71 -16.07
N ALA A 368 -20.46 -14.44 -15.64
CA ALA A 368 -19.39 -13.54 -16.10
C ALA A 368 -18.03 -13.89 -15.48
N VAL A 369 -17.99 -14.26 -14.19
CA VAL A 369 -16.74 -14.64 -13.51
C VAL A 369 -16.18 -15.96 -14.05
N GLN A 370 -17.05 -16.93 -14.37
CA GLN A 370 -16.63 -18.18 -15.01
C GLN A 370 -16.04 -17.97 -16.41
N SER A 371 -16.61 -17.05 -17.20
CA SER A 371 -16.09 -16.69 -18.53
C SER A 371 -14.69 -16.05 -18.48
N VAL A 372 -14.46 -15.11 -17.56
CA VAL A 372 -13.15 -14.43 -17.40
C VAL A 372 -12.07 -15.38 -16.88
N HIS A 373 -12.40 -16.27 -15.92
CA HIS A 373 -11.44 -17.26 -15.43
C HIS A 373 -11.08 -18.35 -16.46
N GLN A 374 -12.04 -18.77 -17.31
CA GLN A 374 -11.76 -19.72 -18.39
C GLN A 374 -10.86 -19.11 -19.49
N GLN A 375 -11.04 -17.83 -19.83
CA GLN A 375 -10.16 -17.16 -20.81
C GLN A 375 -8.72 -16.97 -20.31
N ASN A 376 -8.52 -16.68 -19.02
CA ASN A 376 -7.18 -16.56 -18.44
C ASN A 376 -6.45 -17.91 -18.32
N HIS A 377 -7.17 -19.01 -18.11
CA HIS A 377 -6.57 -20.35 -18.12
C HIS A 377 -6.10 -20.79 -19.51
N HIS A 378 -6.79 -20.39 -20.59
CA HIS A 378 -6.34 -20.66 -21.96
C HIS A 378 -5.11 -19.84 -22.36
N ARG A 379 -4.99 -18.58 -21.93
CA ARG A 379 -3.78 -17.77 -22.19
C ARG A 379 -2.52 -18.30 -21.50
N ARG A 380 -2.63 -18.92 -20.31
CA ARG A 380 -1.48 -19.53 -19.62
C ARG A 380 -0.99 -20.83 -20.24
N ARG A 381 -1.83 -21.56 -20.99
CA ARG A 381 -1.42 -22.82 -21.67
C ARG A 381 -0.72 -22.60 -23.03
N GLY A 382 -0.82 -21.41 -23.62
CA GLY A 382 -0.19 -21.09 -24.92
C GLY A 382 1.28 -20.63 -24.86
N ARG A 383 1.87 -20.46 -23.68
CA ARG A 383 3.26 -19.95 -23.48
C ARG A 383 4.30 -21.01 -23.13
N ARG A 384 3.95 -22.30 -23.25
CA ARG A 384 4.88 -23.43 -23.18
C ARG A 384 4.84 -24.21 -24.49
N ARG A 385 5.43 -23.64 -25.54
CA ARG A 385 5.98 -24.37 -26.69
C ARG A 385 7.21 -23.63 -27.17
#